data_AF-A0A089LTE7-F1
#
_entry.id   AF-A0A089LTE7-F1
#
_cell.length_a   1.000
_cell.length_b   1.000
_cell.length_c   1.000
_cell.angle_alpha   90.00
_cell.angle_beta   90.00
_cell.angle_gamma   90.00
#
_symmetry.space_group_name_H-M   'P 1'
#
loop_
_entity.id
_entity.type
_entity.pdbx_description
1 polymer ?
#
loop_
_entity_poly.entity_id
_entity_poly.type
_entity_poly.pdbx_seq_one_letter_code
_entity_poly.pdbx_strand_id
1 'polypeptide(L)'
;MTRSGKMLRICVALMAAASLQACAADNSPKAEKPAASADQPAVQSANVQPKKVEVKWNTEIFNNTSGKTMIKCVTTPNQNHMSFAIVSSKGTVIIAEPNRLNYSGGLLHADVITSSINNHDHRDGGIIKANPEARVSEWTAESFTVKDVKVTGIPASYANELVKTESPSEVIYLYEVDGLRIAYTGALGQDELTAEQLKQLGRIDVLIQYFNDAPTWHIQKETAVHVISQLKAPIVLASEYNKEAAAFIMDGLQAGELKEQDVLLVDKEDITSITSPEYIYLK
;
A
#
# COMPACT_ATOMS: atom_id res chain seq x y z
N MET A 1 55.27 27.68 30.36
CA MET A 1 55.83 28.42 29.21
C MET A 1 54.69 28.80 28.28
N THR A 2 54.57 30.09 28.04
CA THR A 2 53.50 30.85 27.37
C THR A 2 53.66 30.94 25.85
N ARG A 3 52.54 30.98 25.11
CA ARG A 3 52.17 31.92 24.01
C ARG A 3 50.99 31.31 23.22
N SER A 4 49.74 31.81 23.25
CA SER A 4 49.16 33.13 22.92
C SER A 4 49.17 33.49 21.42
N GLY A 5 47.97 33.64 20.84
CA GLY A 5 47.67 34.32 19.56
C GLY A 5 46.21 34.06 19.11
N LYS A 6 45.21 34.76 19.65
CA LYS A 6 44.45 35.91 19.08
C LYS A 6 43.70 35.59 17.77
N MET A 7 42.39 35.34 17.80
CA MET A 7 41.23 36.28 17.71
C MET A 7 41.16 37.12 16.41
N LEU A 8 40.11 36.91 15.61
CA LEU A 8 39.56 37.94 14.73
C LEU A 8 38.03 37.76 14.57
N ARG A 9 37.28 38.64 15.23
CA ARG A 9 35.85 38.91 14.99
C ARG A 9 35.78 40.06 13.98
N ILE A 10 34.96 39.94 12.95
CA ILE A 10 34.61 41.06 12.07
C ILE A 10 33.13 41.39 12.33
N CYS A 11 32.91 42.51 13.01
CA CYS A 11 31.66 43.26 13.01
C CYS A 11 31.88 44.47 12.11
N VAL A 12 30.99 44.69 11.14
CA VAL A 12 30.90 45.97 10.43
C VAL A 12 29.48 46.49 10.63
N ALA A 13 29.38 47.48 11.51
CA ALA A 13 28.26 48.41 11.58
C ALA A 13 28.81 49.76 11.11
N LEU A 14 28.10 50.43 10.21
CA LEU A 14 28.28 51.85 9.97
C LEU A 14 26.91 52.46 9.68
N MET A 15 26.41 53.18 10.69
CA MET A 15 25.42 54.23 10.54
C MET A 15 26.12 55.49 10.02
N ALA A 16 25.41 56.26 9.19
CA ALA A 16 25.46 57.71 9.24
C ALA A 16 24.10 58.26 8.80
N ALA A 17 23.50 59.05 9.69
CA ALA A 17 22.23 59.72 9.56
C ALA A 17 22.43 61.21 9.23
N ALA A 18 21.43 61.80 8.55
CA ALA A 18 20.92 63.18 8.61
C ALA A 18 20.33 63.53 7.23
N SER A 19 19.19 64.20 7.06
CA SER A 19 18.18 64.74 7.98
C SER A 19 16.97 65.17 7.14
N LEU A 20 15.78 64.98 7.72
CA LEU A 20 14.46 65.60 7.51
C LEU A 20 14.31 66.71 6.45
N GLN A 21 13.29 66.56 5.58
CA GLN A 21 12.13 67.45 5.59
C GLN A 21 10.89 66.74 5.01
N ALA A 22 9.75 67.01 5.64
CA ALA A 22 8.45 66.37 5.43
C ALA A 22 7.72 66.83 4.15
N CYS A 23 6.84 65.97 3.63
CA CYS A 23 5.51 66.32 3.16
C CYS A 23 4.66 65.03 3.05
N ALA A 24 3.57 64.97 3.81
CA ALA A 24 2.61 63.89 3.83
C ALA A 24 1.66 63.98 2.61
N ALA A 25 1.31 62.84 2.03
CA ALA A 25 0.09 62.66 1.24
C ALA A 25 -0.33 61.18 1.30
N ASP A 26 -1.37 60.92 2.09
CA ASP A 26 -2.11 59.67 2.18
C ASP A 26 -2.83 59.38 0.85
N ASN A 27 -2.59 58.21 0.26
CA ASN A 27 -3.39 57.67 -0.84
C ASN A 27 -4.06 56.37 -0.39
N SER A 28 -5.21 56.52 0.26
CA SER A 28 -6.21 55.45 0.40
C SER A 28 -7.42 55.83 -0.47
N PRO A 29 -7.83 55.01 -1.46
CA PRO A 29 -9.01 55.30 -2.25
C PRO A 29 -10.29 55.07 -1.42
N LYS A 30 -11.14 56.09 -1.39
CA LYS A 30 -12.44 56.14 -0.72
C LYS A 30 -13.41 55.12 -1.33
N ALA A 31 -14.13 54.42 -0.45
CA ALA A 31 -15.27 53.60 -0.81
C ALA A 31 -16.44 54.50 -1.27
N GLU A 32 -16.86 54.34 -2.53
CA GLU A 32 -18.12 54.85 -3.05
C GLU A 32 -19.24 53.85 -2.78
N LYS A 33 -20.36 54.33 -2.24
CA LYS A 33 -21.60 53.56 -2.05
C LYS A 33 -22.29 53.36 -3.41
N PRO A 34 -22.60 52.12 -3.84
CA PRO A 34 -23.54 51.92 -4.93
C PRO A 34 -24.99 52.08 -4.44
N ALA A 35 -25.79 52.76 -5.25
CA ALA A 35 -27.23 52.89 -5.08
C ALA A 35 -27.93 51.52 -5.20
N ALA A 36 -28.98 51.34 -4.39
CA ALA A 36 -29.86 50.18 -4.45
C ALA A 36 -30.61 50.13 -5.80
N SER A 37 -30.46 49.05 -6.54
CA SER A 37 -31.44 48.62 -7.53
C SER A 37 -32.05 47.30 -7.07
N ALA A 38 -33.38 47.30 -6.98
CA ALA A 38 -34.19 46.12 -6.70
C ALA A 38 -34.57 45.51 -8.06
N ASP A 39 -34.05 44.32 -8.34
CA ASP A 39 -34.72 43.19 -8.99
C ASP A 39 -33.66 42.22 -9.53
N GLN A 40 -33.38 41.18 -8.75
CA GLN A 40 -32.88 39.91 -9.29
C GLN A 40 -33.84 38.80 -8.83
N PRO A 41 -34.33 37.95 -9.75
CA PRO A 41 -35.18 36.84 -9.37
C PRO A 41 -34.38 35.84 -8.53
N ALA A 42 -34.95 35.43 -7.40
CA ALA A 42 -34.36 34.46 -6.51
C ALA A 42 -34.09 33.14 -7.25
N VAL A 43 -32.81 32.80 -7.41
CA VAL A 43 -32.40 31.45 -7.80
C VAL A 43 -32.69 30.54 -6.61
N GLN A 44 -33.80 29.81 -6.68
CA GLN A 44 -34.06 28.71 -5.76
C GLN A 44 -32.92 27.69 -5.91
N SER A 45 -32.06 27.60 -4.90
CA SER A 45 -31.14 26.48 -4.77
C SER A 45 -31.98 25.22 -4.59
N ALA A 46 -32.18 24.46 -5.66
CA ALA A 46 -32.81 23.16 -5.58
C ALA A 46 -31.99 22.31 -4.59
N ASN A 47 -32.60 21.97 -3.46
CA ASN A 47 -32.06 21.03 -2.50
C ASN A 47 -32.12 19.65 -3.15
N VAL A 48 -31.14 19.34 -4.02
CA VAL A 48 -30.99 18.02 -4.61
C VAL A 48 -30.49 17.12 -3.50
N GLN A 49 -31.43 16.45 -2.81
CA GLN A 49 -31.07 15.33 -1.97
C GLN A 49 -30.28 14.34 -2.83
N PRO A 50 -29.08 13.91 -2.40
CA PRO A 50 -28.31 12.96 -3.18
C PRO A 50 -29.17 11.73 -3.41
N LYS A 51 -29.45 11.40 -4.67
CA LYS A 51 -30.13 10.17 -5.03
C LYS A 51 -29.37 9.03 -4.36
N LYS A 52 -30.06 8.26 -3.53
CA LYS A 52 -29.51 7.05 -2.91
C LYS A 52 -29.23 6.07 -4.05
N VAL A 53 -27.99 6.04 -4.53
CA VAL A 53 -27.55 5.08 -5.54
C VAL A 53 -27.54 3.72 -4.87
N GLU A 54 -28.37 2.80 -5.36
CA GLU A 54 -28.37 1.42 -4.90
C GLU A 54 -27.04 0.77 -5.31
N VAL A 55 -26.28 0.33 -4.31
CA VAL A 55 -24.98 -0.29 -4.52
C VAL A 55 -25.20 -1.73 -4.97
N LYS A 56 -24.75 -2.07 -6.18
CA LYS A 56 -24.65 -3.47 -6.63
C LYS A 56 -23.36 -4.07 -6.10
N TRP A 57 -23.48 -5.00 -5.16
CA TRP A 57 -22.35 -5.79 -4.65
C TRP A 57 -22.04 -6.99 -5.56
N ASN A 58 -20.76 -7.27 -5.76
CA ASN A 58 -20.30 -8.49 -6.41
C ASN A 58 -20.15 -9.59 -5.35
N THR A 59 -21.24 -10.32 -5.07
CA THR A 59 -21.24 -11.39 -4.06
C THR A 59 -20.64 -12.69 -4.57
N GLU A 60 -20.56 -12.89 -5.89
CA GLU A 60 -20.10 -14.14 -6.50
C GLU A 60 -18.57 -14.29 -6.47
N ILE A 61 -17.84 -13.19 -6.64
CA ILE A 61 -16.36 -13.21 -6.69
C ILE A 61 -15.71 -13.77 -5.42
N PHE A 62 -16.39 -13.63 -4.28
CA PHE A 62 -15.95 -14.12 -2.97
C PHE A 62 -16.77 -15.32 -2.45
N ASN A 63 -17.62 -15.92 -3.29
CA ASN A 63 -18.37 -17.10 -2.89
C ASN A 63 -17.43 -18.30 -2.73
N ASN A 64 -17.01 -18.56 -1.49
CA ASN A 64 -16.09 -19.63 -1.13
C ASN A 64 -16.82 -20.73 -0.36
N THR A 65 -17.25 -21.78 -1.07
CA THR A 65 -17.88 -22.96 -0.47
C THR A 65 -16.89 -24.11 -0.24
N SER A 66 -15.60 -23.87 -0.42
CA SER A 66 -14.57 -24.92 -0.37
C SER A 66 -14.20 -25.36 1.06
N GLY A 67 -14.48 -24.51 2.06
CA GLY A 67 -14.00 -24.67 3.43
C GLY A 67 -12.53 -24.31 3.64
N LYS A 68 -11.81 -23.88 2.58
CA LYS A 68 -10.40 -23.48 2.60
C LYS A 68 -10.26 -21.95 2.56
N THR A 69 -9.06 -21.41 2.83
CA THR A 69 -8.77 -20.01 2.50
C THR A 69 -8.69 -19.86 0.98
N MET A 70 -9.33 -18.82 0.44
CA MET A 70 -9.29 -18.48 -0.97
C MET A 70 -8.43 -17.23 -1.22
N ILE A 71 -7.53 -17.27 -2.21
CA ILE A 71 -6.76 -16.10 -2.67
C ILE A 71 -7.01 -15.88 -4.16
N LYS A 72 -7.34 -14.66 -4.55
CA LYS A 72 -7.60 -14.26 -5.95
C LYS A 72 -6.93 -12.94 -6.29
N CYS A 73 -6.45 -12.80 -7.51
CA CYS A 73 -6.15 -11.49 -8.08
C CYS A 73 -7.48 -10.78 -8.37
N VAL A 74 -7.60 -9.51 -8.01
CA VAL A 74 -8.81 -8.69 -8.21
C VAL A 74 -8.55 -7.38 -8.95
N THR A 75 -7.33 -7.23 -9.49
CA THR A 75 -7.00 -6.08 -10.36
C THR A 75 -7.77 -6.15 -11.67
N THR A 76 -8.01 -4.99 -12.27
CA THR A 76 -8.42 -4.92 -13.67
C THR A 76 -7.36 -5.56 -14.60
N PRO A 77 -7.76 -6.39 -15.59
CA PRO A 77 -6.83 -6.98 -16.55
C PRO A 77 -5.94 -5.94 -17.26
N ASN A 78 -4.74 -6.36 -17.67
CA ASN A 78 -3.74 -5.55 -18.37
C ASN A 78 -3.14 -4.38 -17.56
N GLN A 79 -3.11 -4.51 -16.23
CA GLN A 79 -2.32 -3.63 -15.37
C GLN A 79 -1.09 -4.39 -14.88
N ASN A 80 0.02 -3.67 -14.67
CA ASN A 80 1.23 -4.26 -14.09
C ASN A 80 1.12 -4.40 -12.56
N HIS A 81 0.13 -3.77 -11.92
CA HIS A 81 -0.11 -3.84 -10.48
C HIS A 81 -1.02 -5.01 -10.10
N MET A 82 -0.87 -5.57 -8.89
CA MET A 82 -1.67 -6.71 -8.44
C MET A 82 -2.26 -6.53 -7.04
N SER A 83 -3.59 -6.42 -7.00
CA SER A 83 -4.42 -6.43 -5.81
C SER A 83 -4.92 -7.85 -5.55
N PHE A 84 -4.89 -8.27 -4.29
CA PHE A 84 -5.33 -9.60 -3.89
C PHE A 84 -6.53 -9.54 -2.96
N ALA A 85 -7.50 -10.41 -3.19
CA ALA A 85 -8.51 -10.73 -2.20
C ALA A 85 -8.10 -12.02 -1.48
N ILE A 86 -8.05 -11.98 -0.15
CA ILE A 86 -7.85 -13.14 0.73
C ILE A 86 -9.15 -13.34 1.51
N VAL A 87 -9.80 -14.49 1.31
CA VAL A 87 -11.11 -14.78 1.89
C VAL A 87 -10.97 -16.00 2.81
N SER A 88 -11.29 -15.82 4.09
CA SER A 88 -11.26 -16.93 5.06
C SER A 88 -12.35 -17.96 4.75
N SER A 89 -12.21 -19.16 5.31
CA SER A 89 -13.22 -20.22 5.25
C SER A 89 -14.59 -19.80 5.83
N LYS A 90 -14.60 -18.76 6.68
CA LYS A 90 -15.81 -18.17 7.28
C LYS A 90 -16.32 -16.94 6.52
N GLY A 91 -15.69 -16.56 5.42
CA GLY A 91 -16.12 -15.48 4.53
C GLY A 91 -15.63 -14.09 4.92
N THR A 92 -14.64 -13.96 5.81
CA THR A 92 -14.00 -12.65 6.08
C THR A 92 -13.10 -12.27 4.92
N VAL A 93 -13.25 -11.05 4.41
CA VAL A 93 -12.55 -10.58 3.19
C VAL A 93 -11.49 -9.54 3.54
N ILE A 94 -10.25 -9.83 3.16
CA ILE A 94 -9.13 -8.87 3.13
C ILE A 94 -8.88 -8.47 1.68
N ILE A 95 -8.80 -7.17 1.40
CA ILE A 95 -8.31 -6.64 0.13
C ILE A 95 -6.90 -6.06 0.37
N ALA A 96 -5.88 -6.73 -0.16
CA ALA A 96 -4.49 -6.33 -0.06
C ALA A 96 -4.05 -5.58 -1.33
N GLU A 97 -3.38 -4.45 -1.14
CA GLU A 97 -2.92 -3.51 -2.18
C GLU A 97 -3.98 -3.15 -3.20
N PRO A 98 -5.09 -2.50 -2.80
CA PRO A 98 -6.11 -2.13 -3.76
C PRO A 98 -5.59 -1.05 -4.72
N ASN A 99 -5.59 -1.35 -6.01
CA ASN A 99 -5.34 -0.37 -7.08
C ASN A 99 -6.21 -0.71 -8.28
N ARG A 100 -7.00 0.27 -8.74
CA ARG A 100 -7.85 0.14 -9.94
C ARG A 100 -8.60 -1.20 -9.97
N LEU A 101 -9.31 -1.50 -8.88
CA LEU A 101 -10.00 -2.77 -8.73
C LEU A 101 -11.05 -2.97 -9.83
N ASN A 102 -11.28 -4.22 -10.20
CA ASN A 102 -12.27 -4.54 -11.23
C ASN A 102 -13.70 -4.50 -10.67
N TYR A 103 -14.39 -3.39 -10.87
CA TYR A 103 -15.80 -3.20 -10.46
C TYR A 103 -16.84 -3.61 -11.52
N SER A 104 -16.44 -4.23 -12.63
CA SER A 104 -17.37 -4.58 -13.73
C SER A 104 -18.52 -5.50 -13.28
N GLY A 105 -18.28 -6.37 -12.30
CA GLY A 105 -19.29 -7.23 -11.68
C GLY A 105 -20.12 -6.59 -10.57
N GLY A 106 -19.71 -5.42 -10.08
CA GLY A 106 -20.23 -4.75 -8.88
C GLY A 106 -19.11 -4.34 -7.91
N LEU A 107 -19.46 -3.62 -6.84
CA LEU A 107 -18.52 -3.26 -5.79
C LEU A 107 -18.09 -4.49 -5.00
N LEU A 108 -16.82 -4.50 -4.59
CA LEU A 108 -16.26 -5.57 -3.76
C LEU A 108 -16.51 -5.25 -2.28
N HIS A 109 -17.01 -6.23 -1.52
CA HIS A 109 -17.06 -6.15 -0.07
C HIS A 109 -15.66 -6.33 0.52
N ALA A 110 -15.33 -5.59 1.57
CA ALA A 110 -14.09 -5.76 2.32
C ALA A 110 -14.35 -5.59 3.82
N ASP A 111 -13.76 -6.45 4.63
CA ASP A 111 -13.71 -6.29 6.09
C ASP A 111 -12.39 -5.66 6.53
N VAL A 112 -11.32 -5.93 5.77
CA VAL A 112 -10.00 -5.35 5.97
C VAL A 112 -9.45 -4.86 4.63
N ILE A 113 -8.80 -3.71 4.65
CA ILE A 113 -8.08 -3.16 3.50
C ILE A 113 -6.66 -2.80 3.96
N THR A 114 -5.66 -3.27 3.23
CA THR A 114 -4.25 -3.00 3.51
C THR A 114 -3.56 -2.37 2.31
N SER A 115 -2.77 -1.32 2.56
CA SER A 115 -1.88 -0.67 1.59
C SER A 115 -0.49 -0.55 2.20
N SER A 116 0.54 -0.98 1.50
CA SER A 116 1.89 -1.21 2.02
C SER A 116 2.74 0.05 1.95
N ILE A 117 2.55 0.83 0.89
CA ILE A 117 3.30 2.05 0.61
C ILE A 117 2.36 3.24 0.37
N ASN A 118 2.81 4.42 0.81
CA ASN A 118 2.11 5.68 0.56
C ASN A 118 2.37 6.19 -0.87
N ASN A 119 1.76 5.54 -1.85
CA ASN A 119 1.78 5.93 -3.26
C ASN A 119 0.36 5.82 -3.85
N HIS A 120 0.06 6.66 -4.84
CA HIS A 120 -1.28 6.74 -5.45
C HIS A 120 -1.73 5.44 -6.13
N ASP A 121 -0.79 4.63 -6.61
CA ASP A 121 -1.05 3.34 -7.27
C ASP A 121 -1.11 2.15 -6.28
N HIS A 122 -1.19 2.39 -4.98
CA HIS A 122 -1.32 1.35 -3.94
C HIS A 122 -2.57 1.57 -3.06
N ARG A 123 -3.49 2.39 -3.56
CA ARG A 123 -4.71 2.79 -2.86
C ARG A 123 -5.85 2.97 -3.84
N ASP A 124 -7.02 2.46 -3.47
CA ASP A 124 -8.26 2.73 -4.19
C ASP A 124 -9.25 3.44 -3.24
N GLY A 125 -9.47 4.74 -3.48
CA GLY A 125 -10.42 5.52 -2.68
C GLY A 125 -11.88 5.08 -2.86
N GLY A 126 -12.20 4.42 -3.98
CA GLY A 126 -13.51 3.88 -4.29
C GLY A 126 -13.87 2.72 -3.36
N ILE A 127 -12.99 1.71 -3.22
CA ILE A 127 -13.22 0.57 -2.33
C ILE A 127 -13.31 0.99 -0.86
N ILE A 128 -12.44 1.92 -0.44
CA ILE A 128 -12.42 2.44 0.94
C ILE A 128 -13.74 3.15 1.24
N LYS A 129 -14.20 4.03 0.33
CA LYS A 129 -15.47 4.74 0.50
C LYS A 129 -16.69 3.81 0.46
N ALA A 130 -16.62 2.76 -0.37
CA ALA A 130 -17.70 1.78 -0.49
C ALA A 130 -17.85 0.90 0.76
N ASN A 131 -16.77 0.69 1.51
CA ASN A 131 -16.72 -0.15 2.71
C ASN A 131 -16.38 0.68 3.97
N PRO A 132 -17.28 1.57 4.43
CA PRO A 132 -17.00 2.47 5.55
C PRO A 132 -16.74 1.76 6.89
N GLU A 133 -17.20 0.51 7.03
CA GLU A 133 -17.01 -0.33 8.22
C GLU A 133 -15.73 -1.19 8.13
N ALA A 134 -15.01 -1.19 7.00
CA ALA A 134 -13.79 -1.95 6.86
C ALA A 134 -12.69 -1.36 7.74
N ARG A 135 -11.86 -2.24 8.33
CA ARG A 135 -10.62 -1.79 8.97
C ARG A 135 -9.57 -1.51 7.89
N VAL A 136 -9.21 -0.25 7.75
CA VAL A 136 -8.21 0.21 6.78
C VAL A 136 -6.87 0.39 7.49
N SER A 137 -5.81 -0.24 7.01
CA SER A 137 -4.42 -0.08 7.45
C SER A 137 -3.58 0.37 6.26
N GLU A 138 -3.04 1.58 6.35
CA GLU A 138 -2.38 2.26 5.24
C GLU A 138 -0.98 2.65 5.70
N TRP A 139 0.04 1.99 5.13
CA TRP A 139 1.49 2.23 5.33
C TRP A 139 1.87 2.47 6.80
N THR A 140 1.30 1.64 7.68
CA THR A 140 1.49 1.75 9.13
C THR A 140 1.87 0.41 9.75
N ALA A 141 2.78 0.45 10.72
CA ALA A 141 3.21 -0.71 11.49
C ALA A 141 2.25 -0.91 12.68
N GLU A 142 1.25 -1.76 12.50
CA GLU A 142 0.25 -2.04 13.53
C GLU A 142 -0.21 -3.50 13.54
N SER A 143 -0.84 -3.94 14.63
CA SER A 143 -1.44 -5.27 14.71
C SER A 143 -2.87 -5.18 15.22
N PHE A 144 -3.78 -5.86 14.53
CA PHE A 144 -5.20 -5.86 14.86
C PHE A 144 -5.87 -7.16 14.42
N THR A 145 -7.07 -7.39 14.93
CA THR A 145 -7.91 -8.54 14.58
C THR A 145 -9.28 -8.04 14.15
N VAL A 146 -9.75 -8.53 13.01
CA VAL A 146 -11.12 -8.31 12.51
C VAL A 146 -11.74 -9.67 12.31
N LYS A 147 -12.87 -9.94 12.98
CA LYS A 147 -13.53 -11.25 12.94
C LYS A 147 -12.54 -12.40 13.27
N ASP A 148 -12.29 -13.29 12.33
CA ASP A 148 -11.42 -14.46 12.42
C ASP A 148 -10.03 -14.27 11.80
N VAL A 149 -9.69 -13.06 11.35
CA VAL A 149 -8.38 -12.76 10.75
C VAL A 149 -7.57 -11.80 11.63
N LYS A 150 -6.27 -12.08 11.78
CA LYS A 150 -5.32 -11.16 12.41
C LYS A 150 -4.36 -10.61 11.36
N VAL A 151 -4.12 -9.31 11.41
CA VAL A 151 -3.21 -8.60 10.51
C VAL A 151 -2.11 -7.96 11.33
N THR A 152 -0.87 -8.07 10.84
CA THR A 152 0.30 -7.41 11.43
C THR A 152 1.09 -6.72 10.32
N GLY A 153 1.18 -5.40 10.38
CA GLY A 153 2.07 -4.59 9.55
C GLY A 153 3.46 -4.53 10.18
N ILE A 154 4.47 -4.99 9.46
CA ILE A 154 5.87 -5.03 9.87
C ILE A 154 6.59 -3.92 9.10
N PRO A 155 7.25 -2.98 9.79
CA PRO A 155 7.90 -1.86 9.12
C PRO A 155 9.03 -2.34 8.22
N ALA A 156 9.08 -1.76 7.03
CA ALA A 156 10.07 -2.03 6.01
C ALA A 156 10.48 -0.73 5.30
N SER A 157 11.23 -0.88 4.21
CA SER A 157 11.83 0.22 3.48
C SER A 157 11.63 0.06 1.98
N TYR A 158 11.25 1.14 1.31
CA TYR A 158 10.97 1.18 -0.13
C TYR A 158 12.24 1.36 -0.97
N ALA A 159 13.29 2.00 -0.46
CA ALA A 159 14.49 2.35 -1.24
C ALA A 159 15.80 2.00 -0.50
N ASN A 160 15.79 0.91 0.28
CA ASN A 160 16.90 0.42 1.10
C ASN A 160 17.41 1.44 2.15
N GLU A 161 16.58 2.43 2.51
CA GLU A 161 16.84 3.31 3.64
C GLU A 161 16.63 2.61 4.99
N LEU A 162 17.05 3.27 6.06
CA LEU A 162 16.77 2.83 7.43
C LEU A 162 15.26 2.66 7.65
N VAL A 163 14.87 1.47 8.11
CA VAL A 163 13.49 1.14 8.48
C VAL A 163 13.05 2.00 9.66
N LYS A 164 11.93 2.71 9.49
CA LYS A 164 11.34 3.58 10.53
C LYS A 164 10.01 2.99 11.00
N THR A 165 9.93 2.57 12.26
CA THR A 165 8.70 1.97 12.81
C THR A 165 7.52 2.92 12.85
N GLU A 166 7.74 4.19 13.23
CA GLU A 166 6.67 5.20 13.39
C GLU A 166 6.13 5.73 12.05
N SER A 167 6.93 5.63 10.99
CA SER A 167 6.61 6.16 9.67
C SER A 167 7.32 5.34 8.59
N PRO A 168 6.95 4.07 8.42
CA PRO A 168 7.60 3.20 7.46
C PRO A 168 7.30 3.69 6.05
N SER A 169 8.29 3.60 5.16
CA SER A 169 8.10 3.88 3.73
C SER A 169 7.50 2.69 2.98
N GLU A 170 7.58 1.50 3.58
CA GLU A 170 6.99 0.26 3.09
C GLU A 170 6.56 -0.60 4.29
N VAL A 171 5.48 -1.38 4.15
CA VAL A 171 4.98 -2.26 5.21
C VAL A 171 4.76 -3.66 4.66
N ILE A 172 5.46 -4.63 5.25
CA ILE A 172 5.18 -6.04 4.99
C ILE A 172 3.95 -6.41 5.81
N TYR A 173 2.89 -6.90 5.17
CA TYR A 173 1.70 -7.36 5.88
C TYR A 173 1.74 -8.87 6.07
N LEU A 174 1.56 -9.31 7.31
CA LEU A 174 1.30 -10.69 7.68
C LEU A 174 -0.18 -10.85 8.02
N TYR A 175 -0.85 -11.75 7.29
CA TYR A 175 -2.23 -12.16 7.54
C TYR A 175 -2.23 -13.57 8.15
N GLU A 176 -2.84 -13.69 9.33
CA GLU A 176 -3.11 -14.98 9.97
C GLU A 176 -4.59 -15.32 9.74
N VAL A 177 -4.87 -16.32 8.89
CA VAL A 177 -6.20 -16.66 8.36
C VAL A 177 -6.35 -18.19 8.35
N ASP A 178 -7.40 -18.75 8.96
CA ASP A 178 -7.62 -20.20 9.02
C ASP A 178 -6.40 -21.02 9.52
N GLY A 179 -5.60 -20.42 10.39
CA GLY A 179 -4.34 -20.99 10.89
C GLY A 179 -3.15 -20.88 9.93
N LEU A 180 -3.35 -20.42 8.69
CA LEU A 180 -2.31 -20.08 7.74
C LEU A 180 -1.64 -18.74 8.09
N ARG A 181 -0.37 -18.60 7.71
CA ARG A 181 0.41 -17.36 7.76
C ARG A 181 0.76 -16.95 6.34
N ILE A 182 0.12 -15.88 5.87
CA ILE A 182 0.23 -15.35 4.51
C ILE A 182 0.97 -14.02 4.58
N ALA A 183 2.11 -13.88 3.92
CA ALA A 183 2.87 -12.63 3.88
C ALA A 183 2.73 -11.94 2.54
N TYR A 184 2.48 -10.64 2.55
CA TYR A 184 2.58 -9.75 1.39
C TYR A 184 3.71 -8.75 1.61
N THR A 185 4.72 -8.75 0.73
CA THR A 185 5.96 -7.98 0.93
C THR A 185 5.97 -6.60 0.29
N GLY A 186 4.91 -6.19 -0.39
CA GLY A 186 4.84 -4.86 -1.01
C GLY A 186 5.87 -4.68 -2.13
N ALA A 187 6.30 -3.44 -2.33
CA ALA A 187 7.39 -3.04 -3.23
C ALA A 187 8.71 -2.90 -2.45
N LEU A 188 9.04 -3.91 -1.64
CA LEU A 188 10.25 -3.93 -0.80
C LEU A 188 11.51 -3.60 -1.61
N GLY A 189 12.18 -2.48 -1.29
CA GLY A 189 13.43 -2.09 -1.95
C GLY A 189 14.69 -2.35 -1.13
N GLN A 190 14.56 -2.99 0.05
CA GLN A 190 15.70 -3.55 0.77
C GLN A 190 16.40 -4.61 -0.07
N ASP A 191 17.69 -4.88 0.17
CA ASP A 191 18.39 -5.99 -0.51
C ASP A 191 17.89 -7.36 -0.03
N GLU A 192 17.50 -7.45 1.23
CA GLU A 192 16.95 -8.65 1.88
C GLU A 192 16.12 -8.27 3.13
N LEU A 193 15.41 -9.23 3.73
CA LEU A 193 14.75 -9.04 5.01
C LEU A 193 15.77 -9.00 6.16
N THR A 194 15.56 -8.09 7.10
CA THR A 194 16.35 -8.02 8.34
C THR A 194 16.02 -9.17 9.28
N ALA A 195 16.94 -9.48 10.20
CA ALA A 195 16.72 -10.50 11.23
C ALA A 195 15.47 -10.24 12.09
N GLU A 196 15.15 -8.97 12.36
CA GLU A 196 13.96 -8.60 13.13
C GLU A 196 12.67 -8.80 12.32
N GLN A 197 12.66 -8.46 11.03
CA GLN A 197 11.54 -8.76 10.13
C GLN A 197 11.31 -10.28 10.02
N LEU A 198 12.37 -11.07 9.83
CA LEU A 198 12.29 -12.54 9.79
C LEU A 198 11.74 -13.13 11.08
N LYS A 199 12.14 -12.58 12.24
CA LYS A 199 11.63 -13.01 13.54
C LYS A 199 10.13 -12.72 13.71
N GLN A 200 9.66 -11.55 13.27
CA GLN A 200 8.25 -11.18 13.34
C GLN A 200 7.38 -11.99 12.35
N LEU A 201 7.89 -12.21 11.14
CA LEU A 201 7.24 -13.03 10.12
C LEU A 201 7.15 -14.51 10.53
N GLY A 202 8.19 -15.04 11.16
CA GLY A 202 8.25 -16.45 11.55
C GLY A 202 8.09 -17.37 10.33
N ARG A 203 7.44 -18.52 10.53
CA ARG A 203 7.11 -19.43 9.41
C ARG A 203 6.01 -18.80 8.55
N ILE A 204 6.22 -18.83 7.23
CA ILE A 204 5.24 -18.41 6.22
C ILE A 204 4.74 -19.64 5.47
N ASP A 205 3.43 -19.74 5.28
CA ASP A 205 2.79 -20.81 4.50
C ASP A 205 2.59 -20.38 3.05
N VAL A 206 2.18 -19.12 2.84
CA VAL A 206 2.02 -18.51 1.50
C VAL A 206 2.73 -17.16 1.48
N LEU A 207 3.65 -16.98 0.55
CA LEU A 207 4.33 -15.71 0.30
C LEU A 207 3.77 -15.07 -0.96
N ILE A 208 3.32 -13.84 -0.90
CA ILE A 208 3.01 -13.00 -2.06
C ILE A 208 4.17 -12.02 -2.23
N GLN A 209 4.91 -12.17 -3.33
CA GLN A 209 6.15 -11.46 -3.60
C GLN A 209 6.13 -10.89 -5.01
N TYR A 210 6.67 -9.69 -5.21
CA TYR A 210 6.78 -9.11 -6.55
C TYR A 210 7.72 -9.92 -7.44
N PHE A 211 7.34 -10.09 -8.71
CA PHE A 211 8.12 -10.74 -9.77
C PHE A 211 8.41 -9.70 -10.85
N ASN A 212 9.16 -8.66 -10.48
CA ASN A 212 9.42 -7.48 -11.30
C ASN A 212 10.88 -7.03 -11.22
N ASP A 213 11.27 -6.17 -12.15
CA ASP A 213 12.54 -5.46 -12.17
C ASP A 213 12.29 -4.03 -12.65
N ALA A 214 12.21 -3.10 -11.70
CA ALA A 214 11.93 -1.70 -11.98
C ALA A 214 12.82 -0.79 -11.11
N PRO A 215 14.13 -0.67 -11.44
CA PRO A 215 15.10 0.03 -10.59
C PRO A 215 14.79 1.52 -10.37
N THR A 216 14.05 2.16 -11.29
CA THR A 216 13.55 3.54 -11.11
C THR A 216 12.60 3.69 -9.94
N TRP A 217 12.02 2.57 -9.50
CA TRP A 217 11.08 2.44 -8.38
C TRP A 217 11.67 1.58 -7.26
N HIS A 218 13.00 1.42 -7.23
CA HIS A 218 13.73 0.63 -6.21
C HIS A 218 13.39 -0.86 -6.14
N ILE A 219 12.59 -1.35 -7.09
CA ILE A 219 12.22 -2.77 -7.19
C ILE A 219 13.31 -3.50 -7.96
N GLN A 220 13.96 -4.45 -7.30
CA GLN A 220 15.03 -5.27 -7.89
C GLN A 220 14.64 -6.75 -7.82
N LYS A 221 14.82 -7.46 -8.93
CA LYS A 221 14.51 -8.90 -9.03
C LYS A 221 15.40 -9.77 -8.14
N GLU A 222 16.63 -9.34 -7.87
CA GLU A 222 17.57 -10.01 -6.97
C GLU A 222 17.04 -10.03 -5.52
N THR A 223 16.46 -8.92 -5.07
CA THR A 223 15.79 -8.86 -3.76
C THR A 223 14.67 -9.89 -3.68
N ALA A 224 13.87 -10.10 -4.73
CA ALA A 224 12.82 -11.13 -4.71
C ALA A 224 13.41 -12.54 -4.52
N VAL A 225 14.53 -12.85 -5.19
CA VAL A 225 15.25 -14.13 -4.99
C VAL A 225 15.71 -14.28 -3.53
N HIS A 226 16.29 -13.23 -2.94
CA HIS A 226 16.74 -13.25 -1.55
C HIS A 226 15.57 -13.47 -0.58
N VAL A 227 14.50 -12.68 -0.71
CA VAL A 227 13.32 -12.75 0.17
C VAL A 227 12.67 -14.12 0.12
N ILE A 228 12.47 -14.68 -1.08
CA ILE A 228 11.91 -16.03 -1.25
C ILE A 228 12.83 -17.07 -0.62
N SER A 229 14.15 -16.94 -0.82
CA SER A 229 15.14 -17.85 -0.24
C SER A 229 15.24 -17.77 1.29
N GLN A 230 15.00 -16.60 1.88
CA GLN A 230 14.98 -16.39 3.33
C GLN A 230 13.73 -17.00 3.96
N LEU A 231 12.56 -16.79 3.34
CA LEU A 231 11.27 -17.22 3.90
C LEU A 231 10.93 -18.68 3.62
N LYS A 232 11.39 -19.25 2.49
CA LYS A 232 11.18 -20.65 2.10
C LYS A 232 9.73 -21.10 2.22
N ALA A 233 8.80 -20.24 1.81
CA ALA A 233 7.38 -20.52 1.86
C ALA A 233 7.05 -21.72 0.93
N PRO A 234 6.19 -22.67 1.36
CA PRO A 234 5.72 -23.77 0.51
C PRO A 234 4.99 -23.30 -0.75
N ILE A 235 4.29 -22.16 -0.70
CA ILE A 235 3.65 -21.54 -1.87
C ILE A 235 4.16 -20.10 -2.00
N VAL A 236 4.55 -19.73 -3.22
CA VAL A 236 4.92 -18.37 -3.61
C VAL A 236 3.99 -17.90 -4.72
N LEU A 237 3.23 -16.83 -4.43
CA LEU A 237 2.39 -16.13 -5.37
C LEU A 237 3.17 -14.93 -5.94
N ALA A 238 3.26 -14.86 -7.27
CA ALA A 238 3.83 -13.73 -7.97
C ALA A 238 2.88 -12.53 -7.98
N SER A 239 3.37 -11.36 -7.55
CA SER A 239 2.73 -10.05 -7.71
C SER A 239 3.54 -9.13 -8.65
N GLU A 240 3.02 -7.95 -9.00
CA GLU A 240 3.70 -6.96 -9.88
C GLU A 240 4.41 -7.58 -11.10
N TYR A 241 3.73 -8.45 -11.84
CA TYR A 241 4.39 -9.40 -12.72
C TYR A 241 5.03 -8.77 -13.96
N ASN A 242 6.31 -9.08 -14.19
CA ASN A 242 7.03 -8.87 -15.43
C ASN A 242 7.65 -10.19 -15.90
N LYS A 243 7.43 -10.56 -17.17
CA LYS A 243 7.85 -11.85 -17.72
C LYS A 243 9.36 -12.09 -17.67
N GLU A 244 10.18 -11.07 -17.95
CA GLU A 244 11.65 -11.21 -17.96
C GLU A 244 12.20 -11.31 -16.54
N ALA A 245 11.67 -10.47 -15.63
CA ALA A 245 12.02 -10.54 -14.22
C ALA A 245 11.59 -11.88 -13.59
N ALA A 246 10.37 -12.35 -13.90
CA ALA A 246 9.90 -13.65 -13.44
C ALA A 246 10.80 -14.79 -13.91
N ALA A 247 11.24 -14.78 -15.18
CA ALA A 247 12.18 -15.78 -15.68
C ALA A 247 13.51 -15.77 -14.91
N PHE A 248 14.05 -14.59 -14.62
CA PHE A 248 15.27 -14.43 -13.82
C PHE A 248 15.08 -14.96 -12.38
N ILE A 249 13.98 -14.59 -11.73
CA ILE A 249 13.69 -14.99 -10.35
C ILE A 249 13.56 -16.51 -10.26
N MET A 250 12.82 -17.12 -11.19
CA MET A 250 12.65 -18.57 -11.25
C MET A 250 13.97 -19.30 -11.48
N ASP A 251 14.83 -18.80 -12.38
CA ASP A 251 16.17 -19.35 -12.61
C ASP A 251 17.07 -19.23 -11.37
N GLY A 252 17.10 -18.05 -10.74
CA GLY A 252 17.87 -17.79 -9.51
C GLY A 252 17.45 -18.68 -8.33
N LEU A 253 16.18 -19.07 -8.28
CA LEU A 253 15.64 -20.00 -7.30
C LEU A 253 15.81 -21.48 -7.69
N GLN A 254 16.30 -21.76 -8.90
CA GLN A 254 16.30 -23.10 -9.51
C GLN A 254 14.90 -23.74 -9.45
N ALA A 255 13.88 -22.90 -9.62
CA ALA A 255 12.49 -23.28 -9.55
C ALA A 255 12.06 -23.98 -10.85
N GLY A 256 10.99 -24.78 -10.75
CA GLY A 256 10.35 -25.39 -11.91
C GLY A 256 9.48 -24.39 -12.67
N GLU A 257 8.25 -24.79 -12.95
CA GLU A 257 7.29 -23.96 -13.66
C GLU A 257 6.62 -22.92 -12.74
N LEU A 258 6.37 -21.72 -13.27
CA LEU A 258 5.44 -20.76 -12.70
C LEU A 258 4.04 -21.09 -13.22
N LYS A 259 3.21 -21.70 -12.38
CA LYS A 259 1.85 -22.14 -12.75
C LYS A 259 0.91 -20.94 -12.84
N GLU A 260 0.04 -20.92 -13.84
CA GLU A 260 -1.00 -19.89 -13.94
C GLU A 260 -2.35 -20.47 -13.50
N GLN A 261 -3.09 -19.75 -12.67
CA GLN A 261 -4.44 -20.14 -12.24
C GLN A 261 -5.27 -18.91 -11.82
N ASP A 262 -6.60 -19.03 -11.79
CA ASP A 262 -7.47 -17.88 -11.46
C ASP A 262 -7.69 -17.72 -9.94
N VAL A 263 -7.46 -18.79 -9.17
CA VAL A 263 -7.76 -18.85 -7.74
C VAL A 263 -6.85 -19.86 -7.05
N LEU A 264 -6.34 -19.53 -5.87
CA LEU A 264 -5.75 -20.48 -4.94
C LEU A 264 -6.77 -20.81 -3.85
N LEU A 265 -7.04 -22.09 -3.64
CA LEU A 265 -7.77 -22.61 -2.48
C LEU A 265 -6.78 -23.44 -1.67
N VAL A 266 -6.57 -23.09 -0.40
CA VAL A 266 -5.50 -23.69 0.42
C VAL A 266 -5.90 -23.79 1.88
N ASP A 267 -5.52 -24.90 2.51
CA ASP A 267 -5.58 -25.11 3.95
C ASP A 267 -4.25 -25.64 4.51
N LYS A 268 -4.22 -25.95 5.81
CA LYS A 268 -3.01 -26.47 6.46
C LYS A 268 -2.59 -27.86 5.97
N GLU A 269 -3.53 -28.72 5.60
CA GLU A 269 -3.23 -30.07 5.11
C GLU A 269 -2.52 -29.97 3.77
N ASP A 270 -3.03 -29.13 2.86
CA ASP A 270 -2.38 -28.83 1.58
C ASP A 270 -0.94 -28.37 1.81
N ILE A 271 -0.73 -27.38 2.69
CA ILE A 271 0.60 -26.83 3.00
C ILE A 271 1.55 -27.92 3.53
N THR A 272 1.07 -28.83 4.38
CA THR A 272 1.92 -29.91 4.90
C THR A 272 2.21 -31.00 3.88
N SER A 273 1.40 -31.13 2.83
CA SER A 273 1.60 -32.11 1.76
C SER A 273 2.65 -31.66 0.73
N ILE A 274 2.97 -30.37 0.68
CA ILE A 274 3.94 -29.79 -0.25
C ILE A 274 5.36 -30.22 0.13
N THR A 275 6.02 -30.96 -0.77
CA THR A 275 7.39 -31.44 -0.59
C THR A 275 8.45 -30.56 -1.26
N SER A 276 8.02 -29.66 -2.15
CA SER A 276 8.85 -28.69 -2.87
C SER A 276 8.05 -27.40 -3.13
N PRO A 277 8.65 -26.20 -3.01
CA PRO A 277 7.89 -24.95 -3.19
C PRO A 277 7.15 -24.87 -4.52
N GLU A 278 5.89 -24.43 -4.47
CA GLU A 278 5.08 -24.13 -5.63
C GLU A 278 5.11 -22.64 -5.96
N TYR A 279 5.25 -22.31 -7.24
CA TYR A 279 5.25 -20.94 -7.73
C TYR A 279 4.04 -20.72 -8.61
N ILE A 280 3.23 -19.71 -8.29
CA ILE A 280 1.92 -19.49 -8.91
C ILE A 280 1.76 -18.02 -9.28
N TYR A 281 1.25 -17.76 -10.47
CA TYR A 281 0.77 -16.47 -10.93
C TYR A 281 -0.77 -16.50 -11.00
N LEU A 282 -1.42 -15.66 -10.19
CA LEU A 282 -2.88 -15.54 -10.18
C LEU A 282 -3.34 -14.55 -11.26
N LYS A 283 -4.22 -15.01 -12.16
CA LYS A 283 -4.77 -14.22 -13.28
C LYS A 283 -6.08 -13.53 -12.97
#